data_AF-S2XYZ1-F1
#
_entry.id   AF-S2XYZ1-F1
#
_cell.length_a   1.000
_cell.length_b   1.000
_cell.length_c   1.000
_cell.angle_alpha   90.00
_cell.angle_beta   90.00
_cell.angle_gamma   90.00
#
_symmetry.space_group_name_H-M   'P 1'
#
loop_
_entity.id
_entity.type
_entity.pdbx_description
1 polymer ?
#
loop_
_entity_poly.entity_id
_entity_poly.type
_entity_poly.pdbx_seq_one_letter_code
_entity_poly.pdbx_strand_id
1 'polypeptide(L)'
;MGLGQKSGVKLRLVEERTGEVPGMPELSQDTERGRALLPFGTAEVTGPSMVPTLHHGDRLVVHYGARIRPGDVVVLRHPFQQDLLVVKRAVERREGGWWVLGDNAYAGGDSTDYGTVPEDLVLGKVRFRYRPLGDDQRSPFALARWALSAARPVLPDRSASRRLRAR
;
A
#
# COMPACT_ATOMS: atom_id res chain seq x y z
N MET A 1 22.60 -20.13 4.11
CA MET A 1 21.14 -20.12 3.91
C MET A 1 20.54 -19.09 4.84
N GLY A 2 20.39 -17.84 4.38
CA GLY A 2 19.83 -16.76 5.19
C GLY A 2 18.32 -16.73 5.02
N LEU A 3 17.58 -16.84 6.14
CA LEU A 3 16.14 -16.64 6.18
C LEU A 3 15.84 -15.21 5.71
N GLY A 4 15.43 -15.06 4.46
CA GLY A 4 15.00 -13.79 3.89
C GLY A 4 13.86 -13.24 4.75
N GLN A 5 14.10 -12.07 5.34
CA GLN A 5 13.14 -11.35 6.17
C GLN A 5 11.96 -10.96 5.27
N LYS A 6 10.90 -11.78 5.28
CA LYS A 6 9.72 -11.61 4.43
C LYS A 6 9.06 -10.27 4.77
N SER A 7 9.10 -9.33 3.83
CA SER A 7 8.41 -8.04 3.95
C SER A 7 6.91 -8.28 3.75
N GLY A 8 6.12 -7.99 4.78
CA GLY A 8 4.67 -8.09 4.76
C GLY A 8 4.01 -6.73 4.88
N VAL A 9 2.70 -6.68 4.68
CA VAL A 9 1.91 -5.48 4.90
C VAL A 9 0.73 -5.90 5.76
N LYS A 10 0.59 -5.24 6.91
CA LYS A 10 -0.59 -5.45 7.76
C LYS A 10 -1.66 -4.46 7.32
N LEU A 11 -2.74 -4.96 6.71
CA LEU A 11 -3.92 -4.14 6.49
C LEU A 11 -4.62 -3.89 7.82
N ARG A 12 -4.95 -2.62 8.08
CA ARG A 12 -5.99 -2.28 9.05
C ARG A 12 -7.11 -1.62 8.26
N LEU A 13 -8.21 -2.34 8.10
CA LEU A 13 -9.45 -1.76 7.62
C LEU A 13 -9.88 -0.73 8.66
N VAL A 14 -9.96 0.55 8.27
CA VAL A 14 -10.53 1.57 9.14
C VAL A 14 -12.03 1.35 9.11
N GLU A 15 -12.55 0.74 10.16
CA GLU A 15 -13.96 0.85 10.51
C GLU A 15 -14.11 2.26 11.10
N GLU A 16 -14.81 3.15 10.39
CA GLU A 16 -15.13 4.47 10.92
C GLU A 16 -15.92 4.30 12.21
N ARG A 17 -15.32 4.73 13.33
CA ARG A 17 -16.03 4.90 14.60
C ARG A 17 -17.09 5.98 14.41
N THR A 18 -18.34 5.58 14.23
CA THR A 18 -19.49 6.44 14.54
C THR A 18 -20.17 5.90 15.80
N GLY A 19 -20.52 6.84 16.68
CA GLY A 19 -21.01 6.69 18.04
C GLY A 19 -21.88 5.48 18.34
N GLU A 20 -21.59 4.92 19.49
CA GLU A 20 -22.45 4.03 20.27
C GLU A 20 -23.80 4.71 20.59
N VAL A 21 -24.90 4.07 20.18
CA VAL A 21 -26.19 4.08 20.88
C VAL A 21 -26.76 2.66 20.76
N PRO A 22 -27.08 1.97 21.88
CA PRO A 22 -27.48 0.57 21.86
C PRO A 22 -28.98 0.43 21.62
N GLY A 23 -29.35 -0.49 20.73
CA GLY A 23 -30.74 -0.89 20.53
C GLY A 23 -30.91 -1.76 19.30
N MET A 24 -30.68 -3.07 19.45
CA MET A 24 -31.26 -4.07 18.53
C MET A 24 -32.77 -4.16 18.80
N PRO A 25 -33.58 -4.47 17.77
CA PRO A 25 -33.87 -5.87 17.52
C PRO A 25 -33.67 -6.27 16.05
N GLU A 26 -33.51 -7.58 15.87
CA GLU A 26 -33.48 -8.30 14.60
C GLU A 26 -34.57 -7.86 13.62
N LEU A 27 -34.23 -7.77 12.33
CA LEU A 27 -34.90 -8.45 11.22
C LEU A 27 -34.33 -8.00 9.86
N SER A 28 -34.41 -8.93 8.91
CA SER A 28 -34.27 -8.77 7.46
C SER A 28 -32.89 -8.96 6.83
N GLN A 29 -32.81 -10.10 6.14
CA GLN A 29 -31.76 -10.61 5.28
C GLN A 29 -31.60 -9.80 3.96
N ASP A 30 -31.63 -8.47 4.02
CA ASP A 30 -31.64 -7.57 2.84
C ASP A 30 -30.45 -6.59 2.76
N THR A 31 -29.38 -6.80 3.55
CA THR A 31 -28.19 -5.92 3.53
C THR A 31 -27.03 -6.51 2.69
N GLU A 32 -27.32 -7.20 1.58
CA GLU A 32 -26.30 -7.60 0.60
C GLU A 32 -26.15 -6.59 -0.56
N ARG A 33 -26.82 -5.44 -0.50
CA ARG A 33 -26.66 -4.37 -1.50
C ARG A 33 -26.13 -3.10 -0.85
N GLY A 34 -24.85 -2.84 -1.09
CA GLY A 34 -24.33 -1.47 -1.02
C GLY A 34 -23.61 -1.07 0.26
N ARG A 35 -22.76 -1.93 0.84
CA ARG A 35 -21.59 -1.39 1.54
C ARG A 35 -20.65 -0.85 0.47
N ALA A 36 -20.85 0.40 0.07
CA ALA A 36 -19.84 1.17 -0.63
C ALA A 36 -18.64 1.29 0.33
N LEU A 37 -17.80 0.25 0.35
CA LEU A 37 -16.45 0.33 0.89
C LEU A 37 -15.87 1.56 0.21
N LEU A 38 -15.62 2.61 1.00
CA LEU A 38 -14.93 3.79 0.50
C LEU A 38 -13.74 3.28 -0.33
N PRO A 39 -13.43 3.88 -1.49
CA PRO A 39 -12.36 3.38 -2.36
C PRO A 39 -10.97 3.51 -1.72
N PHE A 40 -10.89 3.80 -0.41
CA PHE A 40 -9.69 4.01 0.35
C PHE A 40 -9.63 3.07 1.57
N GLY A 41 -8.43 2.61 1.89
CA GLY A 41 -8.12 1.96 3.16
C GLY A 41 -6.72 2.29 3.64
N THR A 42 -6.37 1.77 4.82
CA THR A 42 -5.05 2.00 5.42
C THR A 42 -4.22 0.73 5.54
N ALA A 43 -2.91 0.86 5.34
CA ALA A 43 -1.97 -0.23 5.45
C ALA A 43 -0.73 0.20 6.22
N GLU A 44 -0.14 -0.70 6.99
CA GLU A 44 1.13 -0.47 7.68
C GLU A 44 2.26 -1.19 6.94
N VAL A 45 3.34 -0.47 6.64
CA VAL A 45 4.50 -1.01 5.95
C VAL A 45 5.33 -1.85 6.91
N THR A 46 5.60 -3.11 6.55
CA THR A 46 6.53 -3.96 7.28
C THR A 46 7.69 -4.40 6.39
N GLY A 47 8.90 -4.08 6.83
CA GLY A 47 10.14 -4.52 6.20
C GLY A 47 10.77 -3.49 5.27
N PRO A 48 11.93 -3.81 4.67
CA PRO A 48 12.79 -2.81 4.04
C PRO A 48 12.64 -2.71 2.51
N SER A 49 11.70 -3.41 1.88
CA SER A 49 11.66 -3.56 0.40
C SER A 49 11.44 -2.28 -0.39
N MET A 50 10.84 -1.28 0.24
CA MET A 50 10.49 -0.01 -0.39
C MET A 50 11.34 1.16 0.12
N VAL A 51 12.39 0.91 0.90
CA VAL A 51 13.35 1.94 1.32
C VAL A 51 14.09 2.47 0.08
N PRO A 52 14.29 3.79 -0.09
CA PRO A 52 14.00 4.89 0.85
C PRO A 52 12.58 5.50 0.73
N THR A 53 11.76 5.03 -0.19
CA THR A 53 10.42 5.59 -0.46
C THR A 53 9.44 5.32 0.66
N LEU A 54 9.47 4.13 1.26
CA LEU A 54 8.67 3.77 2.43
C LEU A 54 9.59 3.11 3.46
N HIS A 55 9.38 3.44 4.74
CA HIS A 55 10.09 2.83 5.85
C HIS A 55 9.15 1.93 6.66
N HIS A 56 9.72 0.97 7.37
CA HIS A 56 8.98 0.16 8.32
C HIS A 56 8.21 1.07 9.31
N GLY A 57 6.94 0.76 9.55
CA GLY A 57 6.05 1.54 10.42
C GLY A 57 5.38 2.75 9.73
N ASP A 58 5.72 3.06 8.48
CA ASP A 58 4.95 4.03 7.69
C ASP A 58 3.52 3.50 7.52
N ARG A 59 2.53 4.38 7.68
CA ARG A 59 1.13 4.11 7.36
C ARG A 59 0.79 4.67 5.99
N LEU A 60 0.04 3.92 5.22
CA LEU A 60 -0.31 4.22 3.84
C LEU A 60 -1.80 4.48 3.73
N VAL A 61 -2.16 5.43 2.87
CA VAL A 61 -3.52 5.56 2.33
C VAL A 61 -3.52 4.92 0.94
N VAL A 62 -4.27 3.83 0.81
CA VAL A 62 -4.38 3.03 -0.40
C VAL A 62 -5.71 3.35 -1.06
N HIS A 63 -5.69 3.65 -2.35
CA HIS A 63 -6.88 3.80 -3.20
C HIS A 63 -7.10 2.49 -3.97
N TYR A 64 -8.08 1.70 -3.54
CA TYR A 64 -8.47 0.44 -4.16
C TYR A 64 -9.18 0.65 -5.50
N GLY A 65 -8.92 -0.21 -6.48
CA GLY A 65 -9.53 -0.12 -7.82
C GLY A 65 -9.06 1.09 -8.65
N ALA A 66 -8.09 1.85 -8.17
CA ALA A 66 -7.53 2.97 -8.93
C ALA A 66 -6.76 2.48 -10.17
N ARG A 67 -6.85 3.22 -11.27
CA ARG A 67 -6.04 2.95 -12.46
C ARG A 67 -4.55 3.09 -12.16
N ILE A 68 -3.81 1.99 -12.29
CA ILE A 68 -2.37 1.91 -12.05
C ILE A 68 -1.59 2.40 -13.26
N ARG A 69 -0.50 3.13 -13.02
CA ARG A 69 0.44 3.60 -14.04
C ARG A 69 1.88 3.20 -13.69
N PRO A 70 2.77 3.10 -14.68
CA PRO A 70 4.20 2.98 -14.43
C PRO A 70 4.69 4.06 -13.46
N GLY A 71 5.51 3.65 -12.49
CA GLY A 71 6.03 4.48 -11.41
C GLY A 71 5.18 4.50 -10.14
N ASP A 72 3.94 4.01 -10.18
CA ASP A 72 3.06 3.99 -9.01
C ASP A 72 3.52 2.97 -7.96
N VAL A 73 3.36 3.33 -6.68
CA VAL A 73 3.50 2.37 -5.59
C VAL A 73 2.16 1.70 -5.35
N VAL A 74 2.14 0.37 -5.34
CA VAL A 74 0.94 -0.45 -5.32
C VAL A 74 0.95 -1.45 -4.18
N VAL A 75 -0.22 -1.78 -3.68
CA VAL A 75 -0.45 -2.91 -2.78
C VAL A 75 -0.97 -4.07 -3.62
N LEU A 76 -0.37 -5.25 -3.47
CA LEU A 76 -0.76 -6.45 -4.20
C LEU A 76 -0.73 -7.69 -3.30
N ARG A 77 -1.50 -8.70 -3.69
CA ARG A 77 -1.41 -10.07 -3.13
C ARG A 77 -0.23 -10.79 -3.74
N HIS A 78 0.57 -11.43 -2.89
CA HIS A 78 1.75 -12.17 -3.35
C HIS A 78 1.30 -13.38 -4.19
N PRO A 79 1.81 -13.58 -5.43
CA PRO A 79 1.33 -14.62 -6.34
C PRO A 79 1.35 -16.04 -5.77
N PHE A 80 2.38 -16.36 -4.98
CA PHE A 80 2.54 -17.68 -4.36
C PHE A 80 2.14 -17.75 -2.87
N GLN A 81 1.69 -16.65 -2.27
CA GLN A 81 1.35 -16.55 -0.85
C GLN A 81 0.10 -15.67 -0.71
N GLN A 82 -1.08 -16.25 -0.92
CA GLN A 82 -2.34 -15.51 -1.13
C GLN A 82 -2.77 -14.62 0.05
N ASP A 83 -2.36 -14.98 1.26
CA ASP A 83 -2.62 -14.22 2.50
C ASP A 83 -1.58 -13.12 2.75
N LEU A 84 -0.50 -13.09 1.97
CA LEU A 84 0.57 -12.10 2.10
C LEU A 84 0.33 -10.93 1.16
N LEU A 85 0.17 -9.75 1.75
CA LEU A 85 0.14 -8.49 1.04
C LEU A 85 1.52 -7.86 1.05
N VAL A 86 1.91 -7.33 -0.11
CA VAL A 86 3.20 -6.65 -0.28
C VAL A 86 2.99 -5.30 -0.95
N VAL A 87 3.89 -4.36 -0.65
CA VAL A 87 3.96 -3.08 -1.35
C VAL A 87 5.18 -3.09 -2.26
N LYS A 88 4.96 -2.77 -3.53
CA LYS A 88 6.00 -2.70 -4.58
C LYS A 88 5.74 -1.50 -5.48
N ARG A 89 6.72 -1.15 -6.32
CA ARG A 89 6.57 -0.17 -7.39
C ARG A 89 6.20 -0.87 -8.69
N ALA A 90 5.10 -0.47 -9.31
CA ALA A 90 4.75 -0.88 -10.66
C ALA A 90 5.69 -0.21 -11.66
N VAL A 91 6.56 -0.97 -12.31
CA VAL A 91 7.58 -0.41 -13.21
C VAL A 91 7.07 -0.35 -14.64
N GLU A 92 6.43 -1.42 -15.10
CA GLU A 92 5.90 -1.51 -16.46
C GLU A 92 4.76 -2.53 -16.58
N ARG A 93 3.91 -2.35 -17.59
CA ARG A 93 2.87 -3.33 -17.95
C ARG A 93 3.50 -4.32 -18.94
N ARG A 94 3.43 -5.61 -18.64
CA ARG A 94 3.83 -6.71 -19.52
C ARG A 94 2.61 -7.55 -19.89
N GLU A 95 2.79 -8.53 -20.77
CA GLU A 95 1.76 -9.54 -21.03
C GLU A 95 1.35 -10.22 -19.70
N GLY A 96 0.05 -10.38 -19.50
CA GLY A 96 -0.50 -11.01 -18.29
C GLY A 96 -0.58 -10.11 -17.04
N GLY A 97 0.12 -8.97 -16.96
CA GLY A 97 -0.01 -8.10 -15.78
C GLY A 97 1.05 -7.02 -15.62
N TRP A 98 1.43 -6.76 -14.37
CA TRP A 98 2.40 -5.74 -13.96
C TRP A 98 3.74 -6.37 -13.58
N TRP A 99 4.82 -5.81 -14.10
CA TRP A 99 6.17 -6.04 -13.57
C TRP A 99 6.42 -5.07 -12.42
N VAL A 100 6.66 -5.61 -11.22
CA VAL A 100 6.77 -4.84 -9.98
C VAL A 100 8.11 -5.06 -9.32
N LEU A 101 8.74 -3.99 -8.84
CA LEU A 101 10.05 -4.05 -8.18
C LEU A 101 9.98 -3.40 -6.79
N GLY A 102 10.85 -3.85 -5.89
CA GLY A 102 11.15 -3.08 -4.67
C GLY A 102 12.08 -1.91 -4.99
N ASP A 103 11.96 -0.79 -4.27
CA ASP A 103 12.93 0.30 -4.36
C ASP A 103 14.28 -0.08 -3.73
N ASN A 104 14.26 -1.02 -2.79
CA ASN A 104 15.45 -1.62 -2.21
C ASN A 104 15.77 -2.94 -2.92
N ALA A 105 16.69 -2.87 -3.89
CA ALA A 105 17.12 -4.03 -4.68
C ALA A 105 17.75 -5.17 -3.84
N TYR A 106 18.18 -4.89 -2.60
CA TYR A 106 18.77 -5.91 -1.73
C TYR A 106 17.75 -6.71 -0.92
N ALA A 107 16.47 -6.31 -0.92
CA ALA A 107 15.43 -6.96 -0.12
C ALA A 107 14.80 -8.18 -0.80
N GLY A 108 14.91 -8.29 -2.14
CA GLY A 108 14.28 -9.33 -2.94
C GLY A 108 12.74 -9.37 -2.82
N GLY A 109 12.17 -10.51 -3.23
CA GLY A 109 10.74 -10.79 -3.16
C GLY A 109 9.93 -9.90 -4.08
N ASP A 110 10.40 -9.67 -5.30
CA ASP A 110 9.69 -8.92 -6.33
C ASP A 110 9.60 -9.69 -7.66
N SER A 111 9.22 -9.03 -8.75
CA SER A 111 9.05 -9.70 -10.04
C SER A 111 10.31 -10.38 -10.58
N THR A 112 11.52 -10.08 -10.10
CA THR A 112 12.71 -10.86 -10.46
C THR A 112 12.61 -12.32 -10.00
N ASP A 113 11.87 -12.56 -8.91
CA ASP A 113 11.79 -13.87 -8.27
C ASP A 113 10.55 -14.65 -8.70
N TYR A 114 9.42 -13.95 -8.89
CA TYR A 114 8.12 -14.59 -9.20
C TYR A 114 7.51 -14.19 -10.55
N GLY A 115 8.17 -13.33 -11.32
CA GLY A 115 7.69 -12.89 -12.64
C GLY A 115 6.60 -11.82 -12.60
N THR A 116 5.87 -11.70 -13.71
CA THR A 116 4.79 -10.71 -13.87
C THR A 116 3.61 -11.03 -12.95
N VAL A 117 3.12 -10.02 -12.24
CA VAL A 117 1.97 -10.14 -11.32
C VAL A 117 0.67 -9.86 -12.09
N PRO A 118 -0.29 -10.81 -12.12
CA PRO A 118 -1.60 -10.57 -12.72
C PRO A 118 -2.29 -9.32 -12.19
N GLU A 119 -3.05 -8.64 -13.05
CA GLU A 119 -3.72 -7.38 -12.70
C GLU A 119 -4.71 -7.54 -11.54
N ASP A 120 -5.39 -8.69 -11.45
CA ASP A 120 -6.35 -9.00 -10.38
C ASP A 120 -5.70 -9.14 -8.99
N LEU A 121 -4.39 -9.39 -8.93
CA LEU A 121 -3.65 -9.41 -7.67
C LEU A 121 -3.24 -8.02 -7.20
N VAL A 122 -3.31 -7.00 -8.07
CA VAL A 122 -2.99 -5.62 -7.74
C VAL A 122 -4.23 -4.93 -7.17
N LEU A 123 -4.24 -4.72 -5.85
CA LEU A 123 -5.42 -4.26 -5.13
C LEU A 123 -5.66 -2.76 -5.28
N GLY A 124 -4.59 -1.97 -5.31
CA GLY A 124 -4.72 -0.52 -5.34
C GLY A 124 -3.41 0.25 -5.29
N LYS A 125 -3.57 1.56 -5.45
CA LYS A 125 -2.49 2.54 -5.51
C LYS A 125 -2.29 3.23 -4.17
N VAL A 126 -1.06 3.30 -3.69
CA VAL A 126 -0.70 4.14 -2.54
C VAL A 126 -0.71 5.61 -2.96
N ARG A 127 -1.51 6.43 -2.27
CA ARG A 127 -1.61 7.88 -2.53
C ARG A 127 -0.70 8.69 -1.60
N PHE A 128 -0.70 8.33 -0.32
CA PHE A 128 0.02 9.05 0.72
C PHE A 128 0.65 8.07 1.69
N ARG A 129 1.82 8.43 2.22
CA ARG A 129 2.34 7.85 3.45
C ARG A 129 2.30 8.88 4.58
N TYR A 130 2.09 8.43 5.80
CA TYR A 130 2.18 9.23 7.03
C TYR A 130 2.77 8.37 8.15
N ARG A 131 3.46 8.99 9.11
CA ARG A 131 3.99 8.31 10.30
C ARG A 131 3.09 8.61 11.49
N PRO A 132 2.62 7.65 12.29
CA PRO A 132 1.76 7.98 13.43
C PRO A 132 2.43 9.00 14.36
N LEU A 133 1.65 9.99 14.82
CA LEU A 133 2.10 10.97 15.82
C LEU A 133 2.34 10.23 17.15
N GLY A 134 3.46 10.52 17.82
CA GLY A 134 3.66 10.09 19.21
C GLY A 134 2.70 10.83 20.14
N ASP A 135 2.36 10.21 21.28
CA ASP A 135 1.30 10.64 22.21
C ASP A 135 1.47 12.06 22.81
N ASP A 136 2.61 12.72 22.58
CA ASP A 136 3.02 13.95 23.25
C ASP A 136 2.94 15.24 22.40
N GLN A 137 2.06 15.28 21.37
CA GLN A 137 1.98 16.42 20.45
C GLN A 137 0.56 16.97 20.28
N ARG A 138 0.03 17.60 21.34
CA ARG A 138 -1.25 18.37 21.33
C ARG A 138 -1.16 19.78 20.72
N SER A 139 -0.01 20.17 20.17
CA SER A 139 0.20 21.51 19.60
C SER A 139 -0.12 21.55 18.09
N PRO A 140 -0.94 22.50 17.60
CA PRO A 140 -1.22 22.69 16.17
C PRO A 140 0.05 22.89 15.33
N PHE A 141 1.09 23.53 15.89
CA PHE A 141 2.36 23.75 15.22
C PHE A 141 3.20 22.46 15.13
N ALA A 142 3.10 21.58 16.13
CA ALA A 142 3.72 20.26 16.09
C ALA A 142 3.06 19.36 15.03
N LEU A 143 1.73 19.41 14.93
CA LEU A 143 0.96 18.78 13.86
C LEU A 143 1.33 19.32 12.47
N ALA A 144 1.50 20.63 12.30
CA ALA A 144 1.90 21.23 11.04
C ALA A 144 3.33 20.82 10.63
N ARG A 145 4.30 20.86 11.57
CA ARG A 145 5.67 20.36 11.35
C ARG A 145 5.70 18.86 11.05
N TRP A 146 4.86 18.08 11.74
CA TRP A 146 4.69 16.65 11.46
C TRP A 146 4.10 16.45 10.06
N ALA A 147 3.02 17.12 9.70
CA ALA A 147 2.39 16.99 8.38
C ALA A 147 3.39 17.30 7.26
N LEU A 148 4.19 18.36 7.40
CA LEU A 148 5.22 18.75 6.44
C LEU A 148 6.39 17.74 6.34
N SER A 149 6.65 16.94 7.38
CA SER A 149 7.79 16.01 7.43
C SER A 149 7.42 14.52 7.34
N ALA A 150 6.15 14.18 7.58
CA ALA A 150 5.65 12.82 7.68
C ALA A 150 4.60 12.49 6.60
N ALA A 151 3.75 13.45 6.22
CA ALA A 151 2.74 13.24 5.18
C ALA A 151 3.32 13.61 3.81
N ARG A 152 3.94 12.63 3.13
CA ARG A 152 4.49 12.84 1.78
C ARG A 152 3.62 12.15 0.73
N PRO A 153 3.21 12.86 -0.35
CA PRO A 153 2.57 12.21 -1.47
C PRO A 153 3.55 11.22 -2.08
N VAL A 154 3.06 10.00 -2.36
CA VAL A 154 3.84 9.01 -3.08
C VAL A 154 3.61 9.28 -4.56
N LEU A 155 4.38 10.21 -5.11
CA LEU A 155 4.29 10.58 -6.52
C LEU A 155 4.86 9.46 -7.40
N PRO A 156 4.31 9.25 -8.59
CA PRO A 156 4.89 8.33 -9.56
C PRO A 156 6.28 8.84 -9.92
N ASP A 157 7.30 8.00 -9.70
CA ASP A 157 8.64 8.32 -10.16
C ASP A 157 8.67 8.18 -11.69
N ARG A 158 8.59 9.32 -12.38
CA ARG A 158 8.68 9.37 -13.85
C ARG A 158 10.04 8.89 -14.36
N SER A 159 11.06 8.80 -13.50
CA SER A 159 12.44 8.56 -13.90
C SER A 159 12.77 7.09 -14.18
N ALA A 160 11.93 6.13 -13.78
CA ALA A 160 12.13 4.72 -14.11
C ALA A 160 11.95 4.42 -15.62
N SER A 161 11.19 5.25 -16.33
CA SER A 161 10.88 5.06 -17.75
C SER A 161 12.02 5.42 -18.74
N ARG A 162 13.10 6.08 -18.28
CA ARG A 162 14.23 6.47 -19.14
C ARG A 162 15.39 5.49 -19.18
N ARG A 163 15.52 4.59 -18.20
CA ARG A 163 16.68 3.68 -18.10
C ARG A 163 16.51 2.35 -18.85
N LEU A 164 15.33 2.05 -19.36
CA LEU A 164 15.04 0.79 -20.05
C LEU A 164 14.91 0.94 -21.58
N ARG A 165 15.21 2.11 -22.14
CA ARG A 165 15.26 2.33 -23.59
C ARG A 165 16.67 2.23 -24.19
N ALA A 166 17.61 1.71 -23.39
CA ALA A 166 19.00 1.48 -23.78
C ALA A 166 19.44 0.11 -23.27
N ARG A 167 18.93 -0.96 -23.90
CA ARG A 167 19.56 -2.27 -24.04
C ARG A 167 18.71 -3.17 -24.92
#